data_AF-A0A4P9YXF2-F1
#
_entry.id   AF-A0A4P9YXF2-F1
#
_cell.length_a   1.000
_cell.length_b   1.000
_cell.length_c   1.000
_cell.angle_alpha   90.00
_cell.angle_beta   90.00
_cell.angle_gamma   90.00
#
_symmetry.space_group_name_H-M   'P 1'
#
loop_
_entity.id
_entity.type
_entity.pdbx_description
1 polymer ?
#
loop_
_entity_poly.entity_id
_entity_poly.type
_entity_poly.pdbx_seq_one_letter_code
_entity_poly.pdbx_strand_id
1 'polypeptide(L)'
;MDILKHNLTRLVEVEPFPYHPDTQRNVMAFGNDILRRKFHFAMDQVENTIKPFKFEVDCSQAEWEGSVERTVRLLEREMDMCARALKDISTRVGKRTLNSAINYIQESTQGASSIGWRAPQPMPTTTTTTTTKAAANEASADQGADASQADTEAGLPLLSPAILEEARMAMSLRDRAAILKLRHAALRSKQCRDRKHRAQCPEAFLNLVADKLTNAAVMFLQVELLNEFFFQFPRELDSKLYFGLDKSHVQAFARENPRVLQQLELMDRKRKLEEVMDKLGYVTRQQERMAV
;
A
#
# COMPACT_ATOMS: atom_id res chain seq x y z
N MET A 1 -8.73 2.39 -9.30
CA MET A 1 -7.72 2.64 -10.34
C MET A 1 -6.49 1.77 -10.18
N ASP A 2 -5.83 1.81 -9.02
CA ASP A 2 -4.55 1.13 -8.85
C ASP A 2 -4.64 -0.39 -9.04
N ILE A 3 -5.79 -0.99 -8.70
CA ILE A 3 -6.08 -2.39 -8.99
C ILE A 3 -6.04 -2.68 -10.50
N LEU A 4 -6.62 -1.82 -11.34
CA LEU A 4 -6.57 -2.00 -12.80
C LEU A 4 -5.16 -1.80 -13.33
N LYS A 5 -4.45 -0.79 -12.83
CA LYS A 5 -3.05 -0.54 -13.22
C LYS A 5 -2.16 -1.72 -12.84
N HIS A 6 -2.30 -2.26 -11.64
CA HIS A 6 -1.56 -3.42 -11.17
C HIS A 6 -1.84 -4.65 -12.03
N ASN A 7 -3.12 -4.91 -12.36
CA ASN A 7 -3.46 -6.01 -13.27
C ASN A 7 -2.92 -5.77 -14.68
N LEU A 8 -2.91 -4.53 -15.18
CA LEU A 8 -2.31 -4.19 -16.47
C LEU A 8 -0.79 -4.42 -16.45
N THR A 9 -0.10 -4.02 -15.38
CA THR A 9 1.33 -4.34 -15.19
C THR A 9 1.57 -5.84 -15.28
N ARG A 10 0.77 -6.63 -14.55
CA ARG A 10 0.86 -8.09 -14.58
C ARG A 10 0.61 -8.68 -15.97
N LEU A 11 -0.27 -8.10 -16.77
CA LEU A 11 -0.52 -8.55 -18.15
C LEU A 11 0.64 -8.22 -19.08
N VAL A 12 1.28 -7.08 -18.87
CA VAL A 12 2.42 -6.61 -19.67
C VAL A 12 3.73 -7.36 -19.30
N GLU A 13 3.81 -7.93 -18.11
CA GLU A 13 4.89 -8.84 -17.69
C GLU A 13 4.84 -10.21 -18.38
N VAL A 14 3.69 -10.60 -18.95
CA VAL A 14 3.54 -11.87 -19.68
C VAL A 14 4.06 -11.74 -21.11
N GLU A 15 4.71 -12.80 -21.62
CA GLU A 15 5.14 -12.87 -23.02
C GLU A 15 3.97 -12.57 -23.97
N PRO A 16 4.18 -11.73 -25.02
CA PRO A 16 5.45 -11.36 -25.65
C PRO A 16 6.04 -10.00 -25.23
N PHE A 17 5.36 -9.23 -24.38
CA PHE A 17 5.74 -7.85 -24.07
C PHE A 17 7.09 -7.62 -23.34
N PRO A 18 7.68 -8.56 -22.58
CA PRO A 18 8.98 -8.38 -21.90
C PRO A 18 10.14 -8.00 -22.83
N TYR A 19 10.08 -8.43 -24.09
CA TYR A 19 11.10 -8.09 -25.09
C TYR A 19 10.94 -6.66 -25.65
N HIS A 20 9.83 -5.99 -25.35
CA HIS A 20 9.42 -4.71 -25.98
C HIS A 20 9.14 -3.61 -24.96
N PRO A 21 10.16 -3.07 -24.25
CA PRO A 21 9.97 -2.16 -23.11
C PRO A 21 9.26 -0.85 -23.48
N ASP A 22 9.45 -0.34 -24.69
CA ASP A 22 8.77 0.89 -25.13
C ASP A 22 7.28 0.67 -25.35
N THR A 23 6.92 -0.48 -25.93
CA THR A 23 5.52 -0.89 -26.06
C THR A 23 4.87 -1.08 -24.70
N GLN A 24 5.58 -1.67 -23.72
CA GLN A 24 5.08 -1.79 -22.35
C GLN A 24 4.73 -0.42 -21.75
N ARG A 25 5.65 0.56 -21.86
CA ARG A 25 5.43 1.92 -21.37
C ARG A 25 4.23 2.58 -22.04
N ASN A 26 4.09 2.42 -23.36
CA ASN A 26 2.99 3.00 -24.12
C ASN A 26 1.64 2.40 -23.73
N VAL A 27 1.55 1.06 -23.61
CA VAL A 27 0.34 0.36 -23.15
C VAL A 27 -0.08 0.86 -21.77
N MET A 28 0.88 0.98 -20.85
CA MET A 28 0.63 1.49 -19.51
C MET A 28 0.21 2.97 -19.52
N ALA A 29 0.82 3.80 -20.36
CA ALA A 29 0.46 5.20 -20.52
C ALA A 29 -0.98 5.36 -21.03
N PHE A 30 -1.37 4.60 -22.07
CA PHE A 30 -2.74 4.64 -22.60
C PHE A 30 -3.77 4.17 -21.59
N GLY A 31 -3.50 3.07 -20.88
CA GLY A 31 -4.37 2.61 -19.81
C GLY A 31 -4.56 3.68 -18.73
N ASN A 32 -3.49 4.37 -18.35
CA ASN A 32 -3.55 5.47 -17.39
C ASN A 32 -4.37 6.67 -17.90
N ASP A 33 -4.20 7.04 -19.17
CA ASP A 33 -4.87 8.20 -19.76
C ASP A 33 -6.38 7.98 -19.88
N ILE A 34 -6.81 6.80 -20.33
CA ILE A 34 -8.24 6.44 -20.39
C ILE A 34 -8.87 6.50 -19.00
N LEU A 35 -8.20 5.90 -18.00
CA LEU A 35 -8.68 5.91 -16.62
C LEU A 35 -8.78 7.34 -16.06
N ARG A 36 -7.78 8.20 -16.31
CA ARG A 36 -7.79 9.59 -15.85
C ARG A 36 -8.92 10.40 -16.45
N ARG A 37 -9.21 10.24 -17.74
CA ARG A 37 -10.31 10.96 -18.43
C ARG A 37 -11.67 10.65 -17.79
N LYS A 38 -11.91 9.40 -17.42
CA LYS A 38 -13.20 8.96 -16.85
C LYS A 38 -13.29 9.09 -15.33
N PHE A 39 -12.16 9.33 -14.65
CA PHE A 39 -12.12 9.40 -13.19
C PHE A 39 -13.07 10.43 -12.60
N HIS A 40 -12.94 11.70 -13.01
CA HIS A 40 -13.68 12.79 -12.40
C HIS A 40 -15.19 12.61 -12.62
N PHE A 41 -15.59 12.14 -13.79
CA PHE A 41 -16.98 11.83 -14.08
C PHE A 41 -17.50 10.67 -13.22
N ALA A 42 -16.79 9.55 -13.18
CA ALA A 42 -17.18 8.41 -12.36
C ALA A 42 -17.23 8.75 -10.87
N MET A 43 -16.31 9.58 -10.37
CA MET A 43 -16.32 10.03 -8.97
C MET A 43 -17.51 10.92 -8.65
N ASP A 44 -17.85 11.87 -9.52
CA ASP A 44 -19.03 12.72 -9.34
C ASP A 44 -20.32 11.88 -9.34
N GLN A 45 -20.42 10.88 -10.22
CA GLN A 45 -21.55 9.96 -10.21
C GLN A 45 -21.62 9.14 -8.91
N VAL A 46 -20.49 8.59 -8.44
CA VAL A 46 -20.46 7.89 -7.15
C VAL A 46 -20.89 8.84 -6.03
N GLU A 47 -20.40 10.08 -6.00
CA GLU A 47 -20.79 11.08 -5.00
C GLU A 47 -22.31 11.37 -5.04
N ASN A 48 -22.87 11.57 -6.23
CA ASN A 48 -24.30 11.77 -6.42
C ASN A 48 -25.14 10.61 -5.88
N THR A 49 -24.64 9.38 -6.01
CA THR A 49 -25.35 8.16 -5.61
C THR A 49 -25.26 7.88 -4.12
N ILE A 50 -24.24 8.41 -3.44
CA ILE A 50 -24.10 8.31 -1.98
C ILE A 50 -24.79 9.46 -1.22
N LYS A 51 -25.16 10.56 -1.90
CA LYS A 51 -25.88 11.70 -1.30
C LYS A 51 -27.11 11.29 -0.46
N PRO A 52 -27.96 10.34 -0.88
CA PRO A 52 -29.11 9.92 -0.07
C PRO A 52 -28.71 9.40 1.32
N PHE A 53 -27.62 8.63 1.40
CA PHE A 53 -27.16 8.03 2.66
C PHE A 53 -26.51 9.02 3.63
N LYS A 54 -26.30 10.28 3.23
CA LYS A 54 -25.70 11.31 4.09
C LYS A 54 -26.65 11.77 5.21
N PHE A 55 -27.96 11.73 4.96
CA PHE A 55 -28.96 12.27 5.88
C PHE A 55 -29.72 11.17 6.61
N GLU A 56 -30.15 10.14 5.89
CA GLU A 56 -30.88 9.01 6.46
C GLU A 56 -30.41 7.70 5.84
N VAL A 57 -30.21 6.69 6.69
CA VAL A 57 -29.86 5.34 6.25
C VAL A 57 -30.95 4.40 6.72
N ASP A 58 -31.87 4.13 5.81
CA ASP A 58 -32.89 3.11 6.01
C ASP A 58 -32.25 1.72 5.95
N CYS A 59 -32.55 0.93 6.96
CA CYS A 59 -32.11 -0.46 7.03
C CYS A 59 -33.24 -1.37 7.45
N SER A 60 -33.37 -2.51 6.78
CA SER A 60 -34.28 -3.56 7.22
C SER A 60 -33.70 -4.32 8.42
N GLN A 61 -34.54 -5.03 9.15
CA GLN A 61 -34.09 -5.87 10.27
C GLN A 61 -33.13 -6.98 9.78
N ALA A 62 -33.35 -7.54 8.59
CA ALA A 62 -32.48 -8.55 8.00
C ALA A 62 -31.08 -7.98 7.65
N GLU A 63 -31.03 -6.78 7.06
CA GLU A 63 -29.76 -6.10 6.78
C GLU A 63 -29.00 -5.76 8.06
N TRP A 64 -29.72 -5.37 9.12
CA TRP A 64 -29.14 -5.08 10.42
C TRP A 64 -28.51 -6.32 11.05
N GLU A 65 -29.24 -7.43 11.12
CA GLU A 65 -28.72 -8.71 11.67
C GLU A 65 -27.50 -9.19 10.89
N GLY A 66 -27.56 -9.11 9.55
CA GLY A 66 -26.42 -9.44 8.70
C GLY A 66 -25.22 -8.51 8.92
N SER A 67 -25.43 -7.23 9.24
CA SER A 67 -24.34 -6.32 9.60
C SER A 67 -23.73 -6.67 10.96
N VAL A 68 -24.56 -6.95 11.98
CA VAL A 68 -24.08 -7.34 13.31
C VAL A 68 -23.19 -8.57 13.22
N GLU A 69 -23.59 -9.60 12.47
CA GLU A 69 -22.78 -10.80 12.28
C GLU A 69 -21.42 -10.50 11.64
N ARG A 70 -21.40 -9.66 10.61
CA ARG A 70 -20.16 -9.27 9.91
C ARG A 70 -19.25 -8.41 10.80
N THR A 71 -19.82 -7.52 11.60
CA THR A 71 -19.08 -6.73 12.59
C THR A 71 -18.49 -7.61 13.69
N VAL A 72 -19.21 -8.62 14.17
CA VAL A 72 -18.67 -9.60 15.14
C VAL A 72 -17.43 -10.29 14.58
N ARG A 73 -17.51 -10.77 13.33
CA ARG A 73 -16.35 -11.36 12.63
C ARG A 73 -15.21 -10.36 12.40
N LEU A 74 -15.52 -9.08 12.19
CA LEU A 74 -14.51 -8.02 12.06
C LEU A 74 -13.77 -7.78 13.38
N LEU A 75 -14.49 -7.69 14.50
CA LEU A 75 -13.88 -7.52 15.82
C LEU A 75 -13.05 -8.74 16.23
N GLU A 76 -13.50 -9.96 15.91
CA GLU A 76 -12.71 -11.18 16.17
C GLU A 76 -11.37 -11.14 15.43
N ARG A 77 -11.36 -10.76 14.15
CA ARG A 77 -10.12 -10.59 13.38
C ARG A 77 -9.22 -9.50 13.98
N GLU A 78 -9.80 -8.38 14.40
CA GLU A 78 -9.04 -7.29 15.01
C GLU A 78 -8.43 -7.70 16.36
N MET A 79 -9.16 -8.48 17.16
CA MET A 79 -8.66 -9.07 18.40
C MET A 79 -7.49 -10.02 18.15
N ASP A 80 -7.58 -10.86 17.12
CA ASP A 80 -6.49 -11.76 16.71
C ASP A 80 -5.26 -10.98 16.24
N MET A 81 -5.45 -9.88 15.49
CA MET A 81 -4.36 -9.00 15.06
C MET A 81 -3.67 -8.35 16.25
N CYS A 82 -4.43 -7.86 17.24
CA CYS A 82 -3.87 -7.30 18.48
C CYS A 82 -3.09 -8.36 19.27
N ALA A 83 -3.60 -9.59 19.36
CA ALA A 83 -2.94 -10.69 20.05
C ALA A 83 -1.63 -11.10 19.37
N ARG A 84 -1.61 -11.14 18.03
CA ARG A 84 -0.39 -11.40 17.24
C ARG A 84 0.65 -10.30 17.43
N ALA A 85 0.26 -9.04 17.29
CA ALA A 85 1.16 -7.90 17.49
C ALA A 85 1.75 -7.87 18.91
N LEU A 86 0.94 -8.15 19.94
CA LEU A 86 1.43 -8.25 21.32
C LEU A 86 2.42 -9.40 21.49
N LYS A 87 2.14 -10.57 20.87
CA LYS A 87 3.06 -11.71 20.88
C LYS A 87 4.40 -11.33 20.23
N ASP A 88 4.38 -10.66 19.08
CA ASP A 88 5.58 -10.24 18.36
C ASP A 88 6.43 -9.28 19.20
N ILE A 89 5.82 -8.27 19.82
CA ILE A 89 6.50 -7.35 20.75
C ILE A 89 7.11 -8.13 21.93
N SER A 90 6.35 -9.06 22.52
CA SER A 90 6.82 -9.86 23.65
C SER A 90 7.99 -10.79 23.29
N THR A 91 8.07 -11.24 22.04
CA THR A 91 9.18 -12.07 21.55
C THR A 91 10.42 -11.24 21.23
N ARG A 92 10.26 -10.02 20.72
CA ARG A 92 11.34 -9.09 20.38
C ARG A 92 12.02 -8.50 21.62
N VAL A 93 11.24 -8.08 22.62
CA VAL A 93 11.75 -7.43 23.85
C VAL A 93 12.07 -8.46 24.94
N GLY A 94 11.32 -9.56 24.98
CA GLY A 94 11.33 -10.53 26.08
C GLY A 94 10.22 -10.23 27.11
N LYS A 95 9.55 -11.28 27.61
CA LYS A 95 8.38 -11.12 28.50
C LYS A 95 8.72 -10.45 29.84
N ARG A 96 9.87 -10.78 30.43
CA ARG A 96 10.26 -10.28 31.76
C ARG A 96 10.61 -8.80 31.72
N THR A 97 11.43 -8.41 30.75
CA THR A 97 11.85 -7.03 30.46
C THR A 97 10.64 -6.17 30.09
N LEU A 98 9.74 -6.66 29.24
CA LEU A 98 8.50 -5.97 28.88
C LEU A 98 7.60 -5.73 30.11
N ASN A 99 7.42 -6.74 30.96
CA ASN A 99 6.62 -6.57 32.19
C ASN A 99 7.26 -5.59 33.17
N SER A 100 8.58 -5.62 33.35
CA SER A 100 9.31 -4.63 34.16
C SER A 100 9.15 -3.20 33.59
N ALA A 101 9.21 -3.05 32.26
CA ALA A 101 9.00 -1.78 31.57
C ALA A 101 7.57 -1.24 31.76
N ILE A 102 6.57 -2.10 31.62
CA ILE A 102 5.17 -1.75 31.80
C ILE A 102 4.91 -1.30 33.24
N ASN A 103 5.44 -2.03 34.23
CA ASN A 103 5.28 -1.66 35.65
C ASN A 103 5.91 -0.30 35.95
N TYR A 104 7.12 -0.05 35.44
CA TYR A 104 7.78 1.25 35.57
C TYR A 104 6.94 2.39 34.98
N ILE A 105 6.35 2.18 33.78
CA ILE A 105 5.45 3.17 33.18
C ILE A 105 4.19 3.38 34.03
N GLN A 106 3.58 2.30 34.55
CA GLN A 106 2.40 2.40 35.39
C GLN A 106 2.67 3.14 36.71
N GLU A 107 3.79 2.87 37.38
CA GLU A 107 4.22 3.56 38.60
C GLU A 107 4.51 5.04 38.32
N SER A 108 5.23 5.35 37.24
CA SER A 108 5.48 6.75 36.83
C SER A 108 4.18 7.51 36.49
N THR A 109 3.20 6.83 35.88
CA THR A 109 1.90 7.41 35.53
C THR A 109 1.04 7.64 36.77
N GLN A 110 1.03 6.70 37.72
CA GLN A 110 0.30 6.83 38.98
C GLN A 110 0.92 7.92 39.88
N GLY A 111 2.24 8.02 39.93
CA GLY A 111 2.95 9.11 40.61
C GLY A 111 2.60 10.48 40.04
N ALA A 112 2.57 10.61 38.71
CA ALA A 112 2.16 11.85 38.02
C ALA A 112 0.67 12.18 38.22
N SER A 113 -0.22 11.18 38.29
CA SER A 113 -1.65 11.40 38.56
C SER A 113 -1.94 11.82 40.00
N SER A 114 -1.04 11.53 40.96
CA SER A 114 -1.15 12.00 42.35
C SER A 114 -0.63 13.44 42.54
N ILE A 115 0.24 13.90 41.63
CA ILE A 115 0.72 15.28 41.59
C ILE A 115 -0.30 16.10 40.80
N GLY A 116 -1.43 16.40 41.44
CA GLY A 116 -2.38 17.38 40.94
C GLY A 116 -1.67 18.70 40.62
N TRP A 117 -1.89 19.20 39.41
CA TRP A 117 -1.78 20.61 39.02
C TRP A 117 -0.89 21.49 39.92
N ARG A 118 0.43 21.42 39.74
CA ARG A 118 1.28 22.57 40.09
C ARG A 118 1.40 23.43 38.83
N ALA A 119 0.68 24.55 38.81
CA ALA A 119 0.81 25.57 37.79
C ALA A 119 2.30 25.93 37.58
N PRO A 120 2.77 26.16 36.34
CA PRO A 120 4.13 26.62 36.09
C PRO A 120 4.33 27.97 36.79
N GLN A 121 5.22 28.03 37.77
CA GLN A 121 5.69 29.30 38.32
C GLN A 121 6.59 29.97 37.27
N PRO A 122 6.43 31.27 36.99
CA PRO A 122 7.29 31.97 36.04
C PRO A 122 8.72 32.06 36.59
N MET A 123 9.68 31.70 35.73
CA MET A 123 11.12 31.79 35.97
C MET A 123 11.52 33.25 36.24
N PRO A 124 12.37 33.54 37.25
CA PRO A 124 12.98 34.86 37.37
C PRO A 124 14.03 35.04 36.27
N THR A 125 13.88 36.10 35.49
CA THR A 125 14.87 36.61 34.54
C THR A 125 16.05 37.22 35.30
N THR A 126 17.19 36.54 35.31
CA THR A 126 18.48 37.18 35.63
C THR A 126 19.14 37.66 34.35
N THR A 127 18.91 38.94 34.07
CA THR A 127 19.75 39.80 33.24
C THR A 127 21.13 39.92 33.90
N THR A 128 22.20 39.53 33.24
CA THR A 128 23.52 40.14 33.48
C THR A 128 24.33 40.13 32.19
N THR A 129 24.29 41.27 31.51
CA THR A 129 25.32 41.76 30.60
C THR A 129 26.63 41.99 31.36
N THR A 130 27.77 41.51 30.86
CA THR A 130 28.98 42.33 30.58
C THR A 130 30.18 41.50 30.06
N THR A 131 30.53 41.78 28.79
CA THR A 131 31.87 42.10 28.26
C THR A 131 33.09 41.17 28.42
N THR A 132 33.54 40.69 27.25
CA THR A 132 34.87 40.84 26.60
C THR A 132 36.07 39.95 26.96
N LYS A 133 36.74 39.54 25.85
CA LYS A 133 38.14 39.06 25.65
C LYS A 133 38.45 37.63 26.11
N ALA A 134 39.36 36.86 25.53
CA ALA A 134 40.05 36.78 24.24
C ALA A 134 40.94 35.51 24.37
N ALA A 135 41.11 34.75 23.28
CA ALA A 135 42.21 33.83 22.94
C ALA A 135 43.08 33.18 24.05
N ALA A 136 43.19 31.84 24.05
CA ALA A 136 44.42 31.11 23.66
C ALA A 136 44.39 29.61 24.02
N ASN A 137 44.85 28.81 23.04
CA ASN A 137 45.64 27.57 23.08
C ASN A 137 45.21 26.29 23.82
N GLU A 138 45.00 25.25 23.00
CA GLU A 138 45.78 24.00 22.90
C GLU A 138 46.41 23.39 24.16
N ALA A 139 46.02 22.15 24.51
CA ALA A 139 46.86 20.95 24.37
C ALA A 139 46.26 19.71 25.11
N SER A 140 45.96 18.68 24.34
CA SER A 140 46.15 17.22 24.55
C SER A 140 46.44 16.62 25.95
N ALA A 141 45.67 15.58 26.30
CA ALA A 141 46.10 14.25 26.82
C ALA A 141 44.81 13.42 27.10
N ASP A 142 44.45 12.44 26.29
CA ASP A 142 44.88 11.04 26.31
C ASP A 142 44.41 10.21 27.53
N GLN A 143 43.65 9.16 27.18
CA GLN A 143 43.39 7.86 27.82
C GLN A 143 43.26 7.72 29.35
N GLY A 144 42.21 6.99 29.74
CA GLY A 144 42.16 6.32 31.03
C GLY A 144 40.77 5.81 31.38
N ALA A 145 40.44 4.62 30.89
CA ALA A 145 39.39 3.81 31.49
C ALA A 145 39.74 3.59 32.96
N ASP A 146 38.85 3.96 33.87
CA ASP A 146 38.83 3.33 35.18
C ASP A 146 37.41 3.11 35.66
N ALA A 147 37.19 1.84 36.01
CA ALA A 147 35.97 1.33 36.58
C ALA A 147 36.08 1.54 38.09
N SER A 148 35.39 2.56 38.60
CA SER A 148 35.17 2.69 40.04
C SER A 148 33.68 2.60 40.33
N GLN A 149 33.32 1.45 40.90
CA GLN A 149 32.07 1.17 41.58
C GLN A 149 31.69 2.31 42.53
N ALA A 150 30.45 2.74 42.43
CA ALA A 150 29.74 3.44 43.49
C ALA A 150 28.40 2.72 43.69
N ASP A 151 28.36 1.89 44.74
CA ASP A 151 27.12 1.34 45.26
C ASP A 151 26.31 2.43 45.98
N THR A 152 24.98 2.27 45.92
CA THR A 152 23.95 2.86 46.79
C THR A 152 23.24 4.12 46.29
N GLU A 153 22.28 3.92 45.39
CA GLU A 153 20.89 4.35 45.58
C GLU A 153 20.03 3.41 44.71
N ALA A 154 18.83 3.05 45.15
CA ALA A 154 17.94 2.09 44.49
C ALA A 154 17.53 2.59 43.08
N GLY A 155 18.43 2.38 42.12
CA GLY A 155 18.44 3.01 40.83
C GLY A 155 17.52 2.29 39.88
N LEU A 156 16.56 3.06 39.35
CA LEU A 156 15.72 2.72 38.21
C LEU A 156 16.42 1.77 37.24
N PRO A 157 15.79 0.67 36.78
CA PRO A 157 16.36 -0.10 35.70
C PRO A 157 16.58 0.85 34.52
N LEU A 158 17.84 0.97 34.06
CA LEU A 158 18.27 1.76 32.90
C LEU A 158 17.57 1.19 31.65
N LEU A 159 16.29 1.47 31.51
CA LEU A 159 15.50 1.03 30.37
C LEU A 159 15.83 1.95 29.21
N SER A 160 16.32 1.36 28.13
CA SER A 160 16.52 2.10 26.89
C SER A 160 15.20 2.75 26.44
N PRO A 161 15.26 3.95 25.84
CA PRO A 161 14.05 4.64 25.38
C PRO A 161 13.23 3.80 24.39
N ALA A 162 13.89 2.98 23.58
CA ALA A 162 13.24 2.03 22.67
C ALA A 162 12.38 0.98 23.41
N ILE A 163 12.85 0.44 24.54
CA ILE A 163 12.08 -0.53 25.33
C ILE A 163 10.86 0.13 25.97
N LEU A 164 10.97 1.40 26.38
CA LEU A 164 9.83 2.16 26.91
C LEU A 164 8.77 2.42 25.83
N GLU A 165 9.17 2.72 24.59
CA GLU A 165 8.23 2.86 23.47
C GLU A 165 7.51 1.54 23.16
N GLU A 166 8.24 0.43 23.10
CA GLU A 166 7.67 -0.91 22.94
C GLU A 166 6.71 -1.28 24.08
N ALA A 167 7.03 -0.90 25.31
CA ALA A 167 6.15 -1.10 26.46
C ALA A 167 4.87 -0.26 26.38
N ARG A 168 4.95 1.00 25.93
CA ARG A 168 3.76 1.83 25.67
C ARG A 168 2.88 1.24 24.56
N MET A 169 3.49 0.74 23.49
CA MET A 169 2.79 0.04 22.41
C MET A 169 2.12 -1.24 22.90
N ALA A 170 2.80 -2.04 23.73
CA ALA A 170 2.21 -3.23 24.32
C ALA A 170 1.03 -2.92 25.27
N MET A 171 1.13 -1.85 26.06
CA MET A 171 0.02 -1.37 26.90
C MET A 171 -1.17 -0.93 26.05
N SER A 172 -0.95 -0.13 25.01
CA SER A 172 -2.05 0.33 24.14
C SER A 172 -2.73 -0.83 23.42
N LEU A 173 -1.99 -1.85 22.98
CA LEU A 173 -2.54 -3.08 22.40
C LEU A 173 -3.33 -3.90 23.42
N ARG A 174 -2.86 -4.02 24.66
CA ARG A 174 -3.59 -4.72 25.73
C ARG A 174 -4.90 -4.02 26.05
N ASP A 175 -4.87 -2.70 26.19
CA ASP A 175 -6.04 -1.89 26.51
C ASP A 175 -7.04 -1.91 25.35
N ARG A 176 -6.56 -1.80 24.10
CA ARG A 176 -7.38 -1.97 22.89
C ARG A 176 -8.03 -3.36 22.85
N ALA A 177 -7.27 -4.42 23.11
CA ALA A 177 -7.81 -5.78 23.14
C ALA A 177 -8.88 -5.97 24.22
N ALA A 178 -8.75 -5.33 25.38
CA ALA A 178 -9.77 -5.32 26.42
C ALA A 178 -11.05 -4.59 25.97
N ILE A 179 -10.91 -3.42 25.33
CA ILE A 179 -12.03 -2.67 24.76
C ILE A 179 -12.74 -3.50 23.67
N LEU A 180 -11.99 -4.13 22.78
CA LEU A 180 -12.54 -4.97 21.71
C LEU A 180 -13.32 -6.16 22.27
N LYS A 181 -12.82 -6.83 23.32
CA LYS A 181 -13.56 -7.91 24.02
C LYS A 181 -14.87 -7.42 24.63
N LEU A 182 -14.85 -6.26 25.29
CA LEU A 182 -16.04 -5.65 25.87
C LEU A 182 -17.07 -5.33 24.78
N ARG A 183 -16.65 -4.72 23.67
CA ARG A 183 -17.52 -4.36 22.54
C ARG A 183 -18.04 -5.58 21.78
N HIS A 184 -17.22 -6.62 21.62
CA HIS A 184 -17.66 -7.90 21.04
C HIS A 184 -18.77 -8.54 21.88
N ALA A 185 -18.62 -8.57 23.20
CA ALA A 185 -19.68 -9.05 24.09
C ALA A 185 -20.95 -8.18 24.01
N ALA A 186 -20.80 -6.86 23.89
CA ALA A 186 -21.93 -5.94 23.71
C ALA A 186 -22.69 -6.17 22.40
N LEU A 187 -21.97 -6.39 21.28
CA LEU A 187 -22.59 -6.67 19.97
C LEU A 187 -23.34 -8.00 19.94
N ARG A 188 -22.89 -9.00 20.72
CA ARG A 188 -23.60 -10.28 20.88
C ARG A 188 -24.80 -10.21 21.82
N SER A 189 -25.01 -9.09 22.51
CA SER A 189 -26.15 -8.90 23.38
C SER A 189 -27.46 -8.74 22.59
N LYS A 190 -28.60 -8.96 23.26
CA LYS A 190 -29.93 -8.81 22.64
C LYS A 190 -30.21 -7.37 22.19
N GLN A 191 -29.60 -6.37 22.84
CA GLN A 191 -29.84 -4.96 22.54
C GLN A 191 -29.37 -4.60 21.13
N CYS A 192 -28.18 -5.08 20.73
CA CYS A 192 -27.63 -4.85 19.40
C CYS A 192 -28.26 -5.72 18.32
N ARG A 193 -29.08 -6.72 18.67
CA ARG A 193 -29.82 -7.51 17.68
C ARG A 193 -31.01 -6.73 17.10
N ASP A 194 -31.59 -5.82 17.87
CA ASP A 194 -32.71 -4.99 17.42
C ASP A 194 -32.23 -3.69 16.76
N ARG A 195 -32.75 -3.38 15.57
CA ARG A 195 -32.45 -2.11 14.86
C ARG A 195 -32.82 -0.85 15.66
N LYS A 196 -33.75 -0.94 16.61
CA LYS A 196 -34.20 0.20 17.43
C LYS A 196 -33.05 0.82 18.23
N HIS A 197 -32.07 0.02 18.64
CA HIS A 197 -30.91 0.46 19.41
C HIS A 197 -29.68 0.76 18.53
N ARG A 198 -29.90 1.20 17.29
CA ARG A 198 -28.83 1.52 16.32
C ARG A 198 -27.80 2.53 16.84
N ALA A 199 -28.22 3.47 17.68
CA ALA A 199 -27.34 4.49 18.25
C ALA A 199 -26.39 3.92 19.32
N GLN A 200 -26.77 2.82 19.99
CA GLN A 200 -25.99 2.18 21.04
C GLN A 200 -24.91 1.23 20.49
N CYS A 201 -25.06 0.78 19.24
CA CYS A 201 -24.18 -0.19 18.59
C CYS A 201 -23.55 0.42 17.31
N PRO A 202 -22.64 1.40 17.47
CA PRO A 202 -22.10 2.15 16.35
C PRO A 202 -21.30 1.27 15.38
N GLU A 203 -20.68 0.18 15.84
CA GLU A 203 -19.85 -0.69 15.00
C GLU A 203 -20.71 -1.43 13.96
N ALA A 204 -21.89 -1.91 14.35
CA ALA A 204 -22.84 -2.56 13.44
C ALA A 204 -23.49 -1.55 12.48
N PHE A 205 -23.78 -0.34 12.96
CA PHE A 205 -24.31 0.73 12.12
C PHE A 205 -23.29 1.22 11.08
N LEU A 206 -22.05 1.48 11.48
CA LEU A 206 -21.01 1.94 10.57
C LEU A 206 -20.67 0.88 9.52
N ASN A 207 -20.67 -0.41 9.90
CA ASN A 207 -20.45 -1.49 8.95
C ASN A 207 -21.59 -1.59 7.93
N LEU A 208 -22.85 -1.46 8.37
CA LEU A 208 -24.02 -1.42 7.49
C LEU A 208 -23.98 -0.24 6.51
N VAL A 209 -23.62 0.95 7.01
CA VAL A 209 -23.45 2.15 6.17
C VAL A 209 -22.35 1.90 5.15
N ALA A 210 -21.21 1.35 5.58
CA ALA A 210 -20.11 1.01 4.69
C ALA A 210 -20.58 0.07 3.57
N ASP A 211 -21.37 -0.96 3.87
CA ASP A 211 -21.88 -1.88 2.85
C ASP A 211 -22.78 -1.20 1.84
N LYS A 212 -23.75 -0.40 2.31
CA LYS A 212 -24.68 0.30 1.42
C LYS A 212 -23.92 1.27 0.51
N LEU A 213 -22.97 2.01 1.06
CA LEU A 213 -22.08 2.89 0.30
C LEU A 213 -21.25 2.10 -0.72
N THR A 214 -20.65 0.97 -0.32
CA THR A 214 -19.84 0.17 -1.24
C THR A 214 -20.68 -0.48 -2.34
N ASN A 215 -21.85 -1.02 -2.03
CA ASN A 215 -22.72 -1.67 -3.00
C ASN A 215 -23.23 -0.67 -4.03
N ALA A 216 -23.63 0.53 -3.57
CA ALA A 216 -24.00 1.63 -4.46
C ALA A 216 -22.80 2.03 -5.34
N ALA A 217 -21.65 2.35 -4.72
CA ALA A 217 -20.47 2.81 -5.45
C ALA A 217 -19.96 1.79 -6.49
N VAL A 218 -19.94 0.49 -6.17
CA VAL A 218 -19.45 -0.56 -7.08
C VAL A 218 -20.29 -0.66 -8.34
N MET A 219 -21.62 -0.55 -8.25
CA MET A 219 -22.49 -0.58 -9.42
C MET A 219 -22.19 0.56 -10.39
N PHE A 220 -21.97 1.77 -9.87
CA PHE A 220 -21.64 2.93 -10.71
C PHE A 220 -20.20 2.87 -11.25
N LEU A 221 -19.23 2.44 -10.44
CA LEU A 221 -17.86 2.21 -10.93
C LEU A 221 -17.82 1.16 -12.04
N GLN A 222 -18.68 0.14 -11.99
CA GLN A 222 -18.77 -0.87 -13.04
C GLN A 222 -19.23 -0.25 -14.36
N VAL A 223 -20.30 0.53 -14.34
CA VAL A 223 -20.89 1.10 -15.57
C VAL A 223 -20.03 2.24 -16.11
N GLU A 224 -19.64 3.20 -15.27
CA GLU A 224 -19.03 4.46 -15.70
C GLU A 224 -17.51 4.36 -15.93
N LEU A 225 -16.83 3.46 -15.23
CA LEU A 225 -15.38 3.34 -15.31
C LEU A 225 -14.95 2.01 -15.97
N LEU A 226 -15.43 0.87 -15.47
CA LEU A 226 -14.93 -0.43 -15.92
C LEU A 226 -15.40 -0.78 -17.33
N ASN A 227 -16.70 -0.73 -17.60
CA ASN A 227 -17.24 -1.07 -18.93
C ASN A 227 -16.64 -0.17 -20.02
N GLU A 228 -16.58 1.13 -19.75
CA GLU A 228 -15.97 2.10 -20.66
C GLU A 228 -14.47 1.82 -20.87
N PHE A 229 -13.72 1.53 -19.81
CA PHE A 229 -12.31 1.17 -19.92
C PHE A 229 -12.12 -0.08 -20.79
N PHE A 230 -12.88 -1.15 -20.55
CA PHE A 230 -12.76 -2.40 -21.31
C PHE A 230 -13.18 -2.25 -22.78
N PHE A 231 -14.07 -1.30 -23.08
CA PHE A 231 -14.49 -1.02 -24.45
C PHE A 231 -13.51 -0.12 -25.21
N GLN A 232 -13.00 0.93 -24.55
CA GLN A 232 -12.15 1.93 -25.16
C GLN A 232 -10.69 1.47 -25.26
N PHE A 233 -10.19 0.76 -24.25
CA PHE A 233 -8.77 0.40 -24.16
C PHE A 233 -8.29 -0.44 -25.36
N PRO A 234 -8.96 -1.55 -25.77
CA PRO A 234 -8.54 -2.30 -26.94
C PRO A 234 -8.53 -1.48 -28.23
N ARG A 235 -9.49 -0.56 -28.40
CA ARG A 235 -9.61 0.28 -29.60
C ARG A 235 -8.47 1.30 -29.71
N GLU A 236 -8.15 1.96 -28.59
CA GLU A 236 -7.02 2.89 -28.55
C GLU A 236 -5.69 2.15 -28.74
N LEU A 237 -5.57 0.94 -28.17
CA LEU A 237 -4.41 0.07 -28.36
C LEU A 237 -4.23 -0.26 -29.85
N ASP A 238 -5.27 -0.76 -30.53
CA ASP A 238 -5.21 -1.14 -31.94
C ASP A 238 -4.91 0.05 -32.85
N SER A 239 -5.56 1.20 -32.61
CA SER A 239 -5.31 2.42 -33.38
C SER A 239 -3.85 2.85 -33.34
N LYS A 240 -3.19 2.70 -32.18
CA LYS A 240 -1.82 3.17 -31.98
C LYS A 240 -0.75 2.12 -32.31
N LEU A 241 -1.00 0.84 -32.03
CA LEU A 241 -0.01 -0.24 -32.23
C LEU A 241 -0.13 -0.94 -33.58
N TYR A 242 -1.28 -0.89 -34.24
CA TYR A 242 -1.49 -1.59 -35.52
C TYR A 242 -1.60 -0.61 -36.69
N PHE A 243 -2.48 0.39 -36.59
CA PHE A 243 -2.77 1.28 -37.73
C PHE A 243 -1.79 2.46 -37.86
N GLY A 244 -1.00 2.76 -36.83
CA GLY A 244 -0.10 3.91 -36.80
C GLY A 244 1.38 3.62 -37.13
N LEU A 245 1.76 2.36 -37.36
CA LEU A 245 3.18 2.00 -37.51
C LEU A 245 3.59 1.91 -38.98
N ASP A 246 4.67 2.61 -39.30
CA ASP A 246 5.37 2.46 -40.57
C ASP A 246 6.14 1.11 -40.64
N LYS A 247 6.42 0.62 -41.85
CA LYS A 247 7.10 -0.66 -42.10
C LYS A 247 8.47 -0.72 -41.43
N SER A 248 9.17 0.41 -41.34
CA SER A 248 10.45 0.55 -40.64
C SER A 248 10.33 0.28 -39.13
N HIS A 249 9.32 0.86 -38.47
CA HIS A 249 9.03 0.65 -37.06
C HIS A 249 8.58 -0.78 -36.75
N VAL A 250 7.79 -1.39 -37.63
CA VAL A 250 7.40 -2.81 -37.50
C VAL A 250 8.63 -3.73 -37.55
N GLN A 251 9.59 -3.44 -38.43
CA GLN A 251 10.84 -4.20 -38.48
C GLN A 251 11.70 -4.00 -37.24
N ALA A 252 11.80 -2.77 -36.71
CA ALA A 252 12.51 -2.50 -35.47
C ALA A 252 11.88 -3.26 -34.30
N PHE A 253 10.56 -3.17 -34.15
CA PHE A 253 9.80 -3.91 -33.15
C PHE A 253 10.04 -5.41 -33.25
N ALA A 254 9.96 -6.01 -34.44
CA ALA A 254 10.17 -7.45 -34.62
C ALA A 254 11.60 -7.91 -34.28
N ARG A 255 12.60 -7.02 -34.39
CA ARG A 255 14.01 -7.31 -34.07
C ARG A 255 14.33 -7.29 -32.58
N GLU A 256 13.50 -6.67 -31.76
CA GLU A 256 13.70 -6.62 -30.30
C GLU A 256 13.57 -8.01 -29.64
N ASN A 257 12.79 -8.91 -30.23
CA ASN A 257 12.68 -10.28 -29.75
C ASN A 257 13.77 -11.18 -30.38
N PRO A 258 14.66 -11.81 -29.58
CA PRO A 258 15.78 -12.58 -30.11
C PRO A 258 15.35 -13.83 -30.90
N ARG A 259 14.21 -14.46 -30.56
CA ARG A 259 13.71 -15.63 -31.29
C ARG A 259 13.18 -15.22 -32.66
N VAL A 260 12.47 -14.10 -32.73
CA VAL A 260 11.93 -13.55 -33.98
C VAL A 260 13.07 -13.03 -34.85
N LEU A 261 14.04 -12.33 -34.27
CA LEU A 261 15.25 -11.87 -34.95
C LEU A 261 15.96 -13.01 -35.69
N GLN A 262 16.24 -14.13 -34.99
CA GLN A 262 16.88 -15.29 -35.60
C GLN A 262 16.06 -15.85 -36.76
N GLN A 263 14.73 -15.93 -36.60
CA GLN A 263 13.85 -16.39 -37.67
C GLN A 263 13.85 -15.44 -38.87
N LEU A 264 13.85 -14.12 -38.64
CA LEU A 264 13.92 -13.11 -39.71
C LEU A 264 15.25 -13.20 -40.47
N GLU A 265 16.37 -13.35 -39.78
CA GLU A 265 17.70 -13.49 -40.40
C GLU A 265 17.80 -14.77 -41.23
N LEU A 266 17.25 -15.89 -40.74
CA LEU A 266 17.20 -17.15 -41.48
C LEU A 266 16.33 -17.02 -42.74
N MET A 267 15.17 -16.39 -42.63
CA MET A 267 14.29 -16.13 -43.77
C MET A 267 14.96 -15.20 -44.80
N ASP A 268 15.65 -14.16 -44.34
CA ASP A 268 16.38 -13.23 -45.22
C ASP A 268 17.55 -13.93 -45.93
N ARG A 269 18.28 -14.80 -45.23
CA ARG A 269 19.36 -15.61 -45.83
C ARG A 269 18.80 -16.59 -46.86
N LYS A 270 17.72 -17.30 -46.51
CA LYS A 270 17.05 -18.22 -47.43
C LYS A 270 16.59 -17.49 -48.71
N ARG A 271 15.87 -16.37 -48.56
CA ARG A 271 15.39 -15.57 -49.70
C ARG A 271 16.54 -15.12 -50.62
N LYS A 272 17.65 -14.65 -50.06
CA LYS A 272 18.83 -14.23 -50.84
C LYS A 272 19.47 -15.41 -51.59
N LEU A 273 19.57 -16.57 -50.95
CA LEU A 273 20.13 -17.77 -51.59
C LEU A 273 19.21 -18.31 -52.70
N GLU A 274 17.89 -18.31 -52.49
CA GLU A 274 16.90 -18.66 -53.51
C GLU A 274 16.99 -17.70 -54.71
N GLU A 275 17.10 -16.40 -54.47
CA GLU A 275 17.26 -15.42 -55.55
C GLU A 275 18.56 -15.64 -56.36
N VAL A 276 19.67 -15.94 -55.68
CA VAL A 276 20.95 -16.25 -56.35
C VAL A 276 20.84 -17.56 -57.13
N MET A 277 20.21 -18.58 -56.56
CA MET A 277 20.00 -19.87 -57.21
C MET A 277 19.13 -19.72 -58.48
N ASP A 278 18.06 -18.93 -58.42
CA ASP A 278 17.20 -18.64 -59.56
C ASP A 278 17.96 -17.89 -60.67
N LYS A 279 18.76 -16.88 -60.30
CA LYS A 279 19.60 -16.14 -61.24
C LYS A 279 20.68 -17.02 -61.88
N LEU A 280 21.36 -17.86 -61.09
CA LEU A 280 22.34 -18.83 -61.61
C LEU A 280 21.67 -19.83 -62.55
N GLY A 281 20.53 -20.41 -62.16
CA GLY A 281 19.79 -21.33 -63.01
C GLY A 281 19.25 -20.68 -64.29
N TYR A 282 18.92 -19.38 -64.25
CA TYR A 282 18.60 -18.61 -65.46
C TYR A 282 19.82 -18.48 -66.38
N VAL A 283 20.98 -18.11 -65.84
CA VAL A 283 22.22 -17.95 -66.62
C VAL A 283 22.69 -19.28 -67.22
N THR A 284 22.68 -20.37 -66.45
CA THR A 284 23.06 -21.71 -66.96
C THR A 284 22.17 -22.13 -68.13
N ARG A 285 20.85 -21.93 -68.03
CA ARG A 285 19.91 -22.22 -69.13
C ARG A 285 20.15 -21.35 -70.37
N GLN A 286 20.62 -20.12 -70.21
CA GLN A 286 21.01 -19.26 -71.33
C GLN A 286 22.32 -19.72 -71.98
N GLN A 287 23.31 -20.15 -71.19
CA GLN A 287 24.58 -20.67 -71.71
C GLN A 287 24.38 -21.97 -72.50
N GLU A 288 23.56 -22.89 -72.00
CA GLU A 288 23.21 -24.13 -72.73
C GLU A 288 22.54 -23.83 -74.08
N ARG A 289 21.72 -22.77 -74.17
CA ARG A 289 21.10 -22.34 -75.43
C ARG A 289 22.07 -21.69 -76.42
N MET A 290 23.16 -21.09 -75.95
CA MET A 290 24.18 -20.46 -76.81
C MET A 290 25.30 -21.43 -77.22
N ALA A 291 25.41 -22.58 -76.56
CA ALA A 291 26.40 -23.62 -76.87
C ALA A 291 25.90 -24.65 -77.91
N VAL A 292 24.64 -24.54 -78.35
CA VAL A 292 24.02 -25.27 -79.47
C VAL A 292 23.96 -24.36 -80.68
#